data_AF-A0A3N5TKD8-F1
#
_entry.id   AF-A0A3N5TKD8-F1
#
_cell.length_a   1.000
_cell.length_b   1.000
_cell.length_c   1.000
_cell.angle_alpha   90.00
_cell.angle_beta   90.00
_cell.angle_gamma   90.00
#
_symmetry.space_group_name_H-M   'P 1'
#
loop_
_entity.id
_entity.type
_entity.pdbx_description
1 polymer ?
#
loop_
_entity_poly.entity_id
_entity_poly.type
_entity_poly.pdbx_seq_one_letter_code
_entity_poly.pdbx_strand_id
1 'polypeptide(L)'
;MKTKIERSTNERKWMVLAILAAGVFFLSFTSAIATDDMAAVQGIVDRARVTLKEFVQDSNYTWLHNNLDHAKGVLVFPQLIKGGFIFGGSGGTGVFLVRDEKTGEW
;
A
#
# COMPACT_ATOMS: atom_id res chain seq x y z
N MET A 1 -35.48 -44.94 8.26
CA MET A 1 -35.04 -44.73 6.86
C MET A 1 -35.15 -43.27 6.38
N LYS A 2 -36.14 -42.48 6.83
CA LYS A 2 -36.29 -41.04 6.46
C LYS A 2 -35.17 -40.12 6.94
N THR A 3 -34.56 -40.39 8.10
CA THR A 3 -33.51 -39.56 8.72
C THR A 3 -32.20 -39.50 7.93
N LYS A 4 -31.89 -40.52 7.12
CA LYS A 4 -30.64 -40.59 6.34
C LYS A 4 -30.71 -39.74 5.05
N ILE A 5 -31.90 -39.65 4.45
CA ILE A 5 -32.14 -38.88 3.21
C ILE A 5 -32.17 -37.38 3.54
N GLU A 6 -32.81 -37.00 4.64
CA GLU A 6 -32.91 -35.59 5.07
C GLU A 6 -31.53 -34.99 5.42
N ARG A 7 -30.66 -35.77 6.07
CA ARG A 7 -29.27 -35.38 6.38
C ARG A 7 -28.44 -35.12 5.11
N SER A 8 -28.53 -36.00 4.12
CA SER A 8 -27.88 -35.86 2.80
C SER A 8 -28.32 -34.60 2.05
N THR A 9 -29.59 -34.22 2.20
CA THR A 9 -30.15 -33.04 1.52
C THR A 9 -29.64 -31.74 2.15
N ASN A 10 -29.47 -31.72 3.48
CA ASN A 10 -28.90 -30.56 4.17
C ASN A 10 -27.41 -30.39 3.89
N GLU A 11 -26.62 -31.47 3.83
CA GLU A 11 -25.19 -31.38 3.49
C GLU A 11 -24.97 -30.80 2.08
N ARG A 12 -25.82 -31.18 1.11
CA ARG A 12 -25.80 -30.59 -0.24
C ARG A 12 -26.14 -29.09 -0.23
N LYS A 13 -27.08 -28.65 0.60
CA LYS A 13 -27.42 -27.22 0.76
C LYS A 13 -26.24 -26.43 1.35
N TRP A 14 -25.59 -26.97 2.38
CA TRP A 14 -24.41 -26.36 2.99
C TRP A 14 -23.22 -26.31 2.03
N MET A 15 -23.00 -27.34 1.21
CA MET A 15 -22.00 -27.31 0.15
C MET A 15 -22.28 -26.23 -0.91
N VAL A 16 -23.53 -26.11 -1.37
CA VAL A 16 -23.90 -25.08 -2.36
C VAL A 16 -23.72 -23.67 -1.77
N LEU A 17 -24.09 -23.47 -0.49
CA LEU A 17 -23.86 -22.20 0.21
C LEU A 17 -22.37 -21.87 0.37
N ALA A 18 -21.54 -22.85 0.70
CA ALA A 18 -20.09 -22.66 0.81
C ALA A 18 -19.44 -22.27 -0.53
N ILE A 19 -19.87 -22.91 -1.62
CA ILE A 19 -19.37 -22.59 -2.98
C ILE A 19 -19.83 -21.19 -3.40
N LEU A 20 -21.07 -20.80 -3.11
CA LEU A 20 -21.56 -19.44 -3.40
C LEU A 20 -20.82 -18.38 -2.58
N ALA A 21 -20.58 -18.64 -1.28
CA ALA A 21 -19.82 -17.73 -0.44
C ALA A 21 -18.36 -17.57 -0.91
N ALA A 22 -17.71 -18.67 -1.30
CA ALA A 22 -16.37 -18.63 -1.87
C ALA A 22 -16.33 -17.88 -3.22
N GLY A 23 -17.36 -18.06 -4.08
CA GLY A 23 -17.49 -17.34 -5.34
C GLY A 23 -17.64 -15.83 -5.15
N VAL A 24 -18.44 -15.40 -4.18
CA VAL A 24 -18.59 -13.97 -3.83
C VAL A 24 -17.30 -13.38 -3.24
N PHE A 25 -16.57 -14.17 -2.44
CA PHE A 25 -15.27 -13.76 -1.91
C PHE A 25 -14.23 -13.57 -3.04
N PHE A 26 -14.21 -14.45 -4.03
CA PHE A 26 -13.32 -14.32 -5.20
C PHE A 26 -13.67 -13.15 -6.12
N LEU A 27 -14.95 -12.80 -6.26
CA LEU A 27 -15.41 -11.66 -7.05
C LEU A 27 -15.06 -10.29 -6.41
N SER A 28 -14.67 -10.27 -5.14
CA SER A 28 -14.32 -9.02 -4.44
C SER A 28 -12.88 -8.56 -4.69
N PHE A 29 -12.07 -9.34 -5.42
CA PHE A 29 -10.70 -8.98 -5.82
C PHE A 29 -10.66 -8.18 -7.13
N THR A 30 -11.54 -7.20 -7.30
CA THR A 30 -11.43 -6.28 -8.43
C THR A 30 -10.27 -5.32 -8.16
N SER A 31 -9.21 -5.38 -8.96
CA SER A 31 -8.12 -4.40 -8.88
C SER A 31 -8.68 -2.99 -9.07
N ALA A 32 -8.39 -2.07 -8.14
CA ALA A 32 -8.74 -0.67 -8.32
C ALA A 32 -8.00 -0.11 -9.54
N ILE A 33 -8.73 0.40 -10.53
CA ILE A 33 -8.14 1.15 -11.64
C ILE A 33 -7.71 2.50 -11.07
N ALA A 34 -6.40 2.76 -11.03
CA ALA A 34 -5.88 4.08 -10.73
C ALA A 34 -6.35 5.04 -11.84
N THR A 35 -7.14 6.05 -11.48
CA THR A 35 -7.43 7.16 -12.38
C THR A 35 -6.29 8.15 -12.27
N ASP A 36 -5.84 8.67 -13.41
CA ASP A 36 -4.72 9.61 -13.50
C ASP A 36 -5.17 11.02 -13.09
N ASP A 37 -5.61 11.15 -11.83
CA ASP A 37 -6.02 12.42 -11.24
C ASP A 37 -4.77 13.23 -10.91
N MET A 38 -4.43 14.15 -11.82
CA MET A 38 -3.28 15.05 -11.68
C MET A 38 -3.31 15.83 -10.36
N ALA A 39 -4.50 16.18 -9.84
CA ALA A 39 -4.61 16.88 -8.56
C ALA A 39 -4.24 15.95 -7.38
N ALA A 40 -4.63 14.69 -7.46
CA ALA A 40 -4.24 13.68 -6.47
C ALA A 40 -2.73 13.43 -6.49
N VAL A 41 -2.12 13.35 -7.69
CA VAL A 41 -0.66 13.21 -7.86
C VAL A 41 0.08 14.41 -7.28
N GLN A 42 -0.35 15.64 -7.61
CA GLN A 42 0.24 16.86 -7.06
C GLN A 42 0.14 16.89 -5.53
N GLY A 43 -0.99 16.46 -4.97
CA GLY A 43 -1.15 16.36 -3.53
C GLY A 43 -0.15 15.39 -2.86
N ILE A 44 0.28 14.33 -3.55
CA ILE A 44 1.33 13.43 -3.05
C ILE A 44 2.69 14.13 -3.07
N VAL A 45 2.99 14.87 -4.15
CA VAL A 45 4.23 15.67 -4.27
C VAL A 45 4.33 16.73 -3.18
N ASP A 46 3.24 17.48 -2.96
CA ASP A 46 3.21 18.54 -1.95
C ASP A 46 3.43 17.98 -0.54
N ARG A 47 2.78 16.85 -0.20
CA ARG A 47 3.01 16.17 1.07
C ARG A 47 4.44 15.64 1.20
N ALA A 48 4.99 15.03 0.15
CA ALA A 48 6.37 14.54 0.15
C ALA A 48 7.38 15.68 0.39
N ARG A 49 7.15 16.86 -0.22
CA ARG A 49 7.96 18.06 0.01
C ARG A 49 7.92 18.49 1.48
N VAL A 50 6.75 18.49 2.10
CA VAL A 50 6.61 18.83 3.53
C VAL A 50 7.33 17.81 4.40
N THR A 51 7.12 16.51 4.19
CA THR A 51 7.79 15.44 4.95
C THR A 51 9.30 15.53 4.86
N LEU A 52 9.86 15.71 3.66
CA LEU A 52 11.31 15.86 3.49
C LEU A 52 11.83 17.10 4.21
N LYS A 53 11.11 18.23 4.10
CA LYS A 53 11.48 19.47 4.80
C LYS A 53 11.52 19.27 6.31
N GLU A 54 10.52 18.61 6.90
CA GLU A 54 10.48 18.32 8.33
C GLU A 54 11.69 17.47 8.77
N PHE A 55 12.03 16.43 8.01
CA PHE A 55 13.15 15.54 8.36
C PHE A 55 14.51 16.22 8.19
N VAL A 56 14.67 17.06 7.17
CA VAL A 56 15.90 17.84 6.97
C VAL A 56 16.04 18.94 8.03
N GLN A 57 14.94 19.47 8.58
CA GLN A 57 14.99 20.49 9.62
C GLN A 57 15.19 19.92 11.03
N ASP A 58 14.83 18.66 11.27
CA ASP A 58 14.97 18.02 12.56
C ASP A 58 16.43 17.53 12.79
N SER A 59 17.08 18.13 13.79
CA SER A 59 18.47 17.85 14.17
C SER A 59 18.74 16.40 14.62
N ASN A 60 17.70 15.63 14.96
CA ASN A 60 17.84 14.23 15.35
C ASN A 60 18.18 13.31 14.17
N TYR A 61 17.95 13.74 12.92
CA TYR A 61 18.26 12.96 11.72
C TYR A 61 19.66 13.23 11.17
N THR A 62 20.69 13.22 12.04
CA THR A 62 22.08 13.51 11.63
C THR A 62 22.60 12.60 10.52
N TRP A 63 22.16 11.33 10.49
CA TRP A 63 22.53 10.42 9.40
C TRP A 63 21.98 10.90 8.06
N LEU A 64 20.74 11.38 8.01
CA LEU A 64 20.15 11.95 6.80
C LEU A 64 20.97 13.16 6.33
N HIS A 65 21.27 14.10 7.24
CA HIS A 65 22.06 15.30 6.90
C HIS A 65 23.42 14.97 6.31
N ASN A 66 24.11 13.98 6.88
CA ASN A 66 25.45 13.58 6.47
C ASN A 66 25.50 12.77 5.16
N ASN A 67 24.36 12.26 4.68
CA ASN A 67 24.31 11.36 3.52
C ASN A 67 23.44 11.90 2.38
N LEU A 68 22.59 12.90 2.62
CA LEU A 68 21.66 13.44 1.63
C LEU A 68 22.38 14.09 0.44
N ASP A 69 23.54 14.70 0.67
CA ASP A 69 24.42 15.26 -0.35
C ASP A 69 25.08 14.19 -1.23
N HIS A 70 25.39 13.03 -0.65
CA HIS A 70 25.98 11.88 -1.35
C HIS A 70 24.95 10.96 -2.03
N ALA A 71 23.66 11.14 -1.72
CA ALA A 71 22.59 10.29 -2.24
C ALA A 71 22.35 10.53 -3.74
N LYS A 72 22.31 9.43 -4.51
CA LYS A 72 21.92 9.44 -5.94
C LYS A 72 20.42 9.56 -6.16
N GLY A 73 19.63 9.23 -5.14
CA GLY A 73 18.18 9.33 -5.20
C GLY A 73 17.57 9.29 -3.80
N VAL A 74 16.38 9.86 -3.68
CA VAL A 74 15.63 9.98 -2.43
C VAL A 74 14.21 9.50 -2.69
N LEU A 75 13.79 8.48 -1.92
CA LEU A 75 12.44 7.96 -1.96
C LEU A 75 11.69 8.45 -0.72
N VAL A 76 10.66 9.26 -0.91
CA VAL A 76 9.86 9.85 0.16
C VAL A 76 8.48 9.21 0.19
N PHE A 77 8.13 8.60 1.33
CA PHE A 77 6.78 8.11 1.60
C PHE A 77 6.08 9.07 2.58
N PRO A 78 5.27 10.03 2.09
CA PRO A 78 4.58 10.97 2.97
C PRO A 78 3.52 10.31 3.85
N GLN A 79 3.00 9.15 3.41
CA GLN A 79 2.06 8.34 4.18
C GLN A 79 2.39 6.86 4.01
N LEU A 80 2.54 6.15 5.12
CA LEU A 80 2.86 4.73 5.16
C LEU A 80 1.83 4.01 6.03
N ILE A 81 1.08 3.10 5.41
CA ILE A 81 0.12 2.23 6.09
C ILE A 81 0.86 0.99 6.55
N LYS A 82 0.65 0.61 7.80
CA LYS A 82 1.19 -0.61 8.41
C LYS A 82 0.02 -1.49 8.82
N GLY A 83 0.04 -2.75 8.45
CA GLY A 83 -0.99 -3.73 8.79
C GLY A 83 -0.36 -5.04 9.29
N GLY A 84 -1.11 -5.77 10.12
CA GLY A 84 -0.75 -7.12 10.56
C GLY A 84 -0.66 -7.27 12.09
N PHE A 85 -1.26 -8.35 12.60
CA PHE A 85 -1.11 -8.80 13.99
C PHE A 85 -0.22 -10.05 14.11
N ILE A 86 -0.18 -10.90 13.07
CA ILE A 86 0.62 -12.14 13.02
C ILE A 86 1.68 -12.06 11.91
N PHE A 87 1.28 -11.71 10.69
CA PHE A 87 2.19 -11.44 9.57
C PHE A 87 2.08 -9.95 9.21
N GLY A 88 3.18 -9.22 9.38
CA GLY A 88 3.23 -7.77 9.16
C GLY A 88 3.46 -7.42 7.69
N GLY A 89 2.84 -6.33 7.25
CA GLY A 89 3.07 -5.72 5.95
C GLY A 89 2.95 -4.20 6.02
N SER A 90 3.70 -3.50 5.18
CA SER A 90 3.61 -2.04 5.04
C SER A 90 3.53 -1.65 3.57
N GLY A 91 2.80 -0.58 3.29
CA GLY A 91 2.65 -0.04 1.95
C GLY A 91 2.20 1.40 1.96
N GLY A 92 2.48 2.11 0.87
CA GLY A 92 2.10 3.50 0.69
C GLY A 92 2.58 4.01 -0.67
N THR A 93 2.03 5.14 -1.10
CA THR A 93 2.47 5.82 -2.31
C THR A 93 3.53 6.85 -1.94
N GLY A 94 4.62 6.89 -2.72
CA GLY A 94 5.75 7.79 -2.49
C GLY A 94 6.20 8.50 -3.76
N VAL A 95 7.11 9.45 -3.57
CA VAL A 95 7.79 10.19 -4.64
C VAL A 95 9.26 9.78 -4.64
N PHE A 96 9.77 9.40 -5.80
CA PHE A 96 11.17 9.11 -6.00
C PHE A 96 11.83 10.26 -6.77
N LEU A 97 12.85 10.87 -6.17
CA LEU A 97 13.68 11.90 -6.79
C LEU A 97 15.04 11.30 -7.12
N VAL A 98 15.60 11.68 -8.26
CA VAL A 98 16.93 11.26 -8.69
C VAL A 98 17.78 12.51 -8.85
N ARG A 99 18.95 12.50 -8.24
CA ARG A 99 19.91 13.58 -8.40
C ARG A 99 20.61 13.45 -9.75
N ASP A 100 20.68 14.53 -10.51
CA ASP A 100 21.47 14.58 -11.74
C ASP A 100 22.96 14.47 -11.39
N GLU A 101 23.65 13.47 -11.95
CA GLU A 101 25.06 13.20 -11.66
C GLU A 101 26.02 14.26 -12.22
N LYS A 102 25.58 15.06 -13.21
CA LYS A 102 26.40 16.09 -13.88
C LYS A 102 26.24 17.46 -13.24
N THR A 103 25.00 17.85 -12.93
CA THR A 103 24.68 19.18 -12.38
C THR A 103 24.55 19.16 -10.86
N GLY A 104 24.29 18.00 -10.26
CA GLY A 104 23.99 17.88 -8.85
C GLY A 104 22.60 18.39 -8.47
N GLU A 105 21.74 18.70 -9.44
CA GLU A 105 20.36 19.15 -9.20
C GLU A 105 19.44 17.97 -8.84
N TRP A 106 18.34 18.27 -8.15
CA TRP A 106 17.29 17.32 -7.74
C TRP A 106 16.06 17.41 -8.63
#